data_AF-A0A1Y2Q723-F1
#
_entry.id   AF-A0A1Y2Q723-F1
#
_cell.length_a   1.000
_cell.length_b   1.000
_cell.length_c   1.000
_cell.angle_alpha   90.00
_cell.angle_beta   90.00
_cell.angle_gamma   90.00
#
_symmetry.space_group_name_H-M   'P 1'
#
loop_
_entity.id
_entity.type
_entity.pdbx_description
1 polymer ?
#
loop_
_entity_poly.entity_id
_entity_poly.type
_entity_poly.pdbx_seq_one_letter_code
_entity_poly.pdbx_strand_id
1 'polypeptide(L)'
;MGAIYAWPAPAPTRCGLRDANRRGAIPPARFPDQGSRALQHDPQFAAVPRTSQRHYGMDWLRIAAFALLILYHIAMAFSPWDWVIKTNYAFGWLIPPMALLTPWRLPLLFAVSGYASRKLFDRSAGARDFARSRAVRLLVPLAFGMVALVPLEMWVRVMENGYPHGYLHFWALDYWRAGDFWGREFPSWEHLWFVAYLAAYTLLLAGVLALGGNRAMRAIGAAADWLAVGHRLLWVPVAALATARLALLFVAPERQGLLRDWGGHAQYVPIFLFGFALAGAPRLWPAVARSWKPAAAMAALAGAVIVTVELLWPGTRVPPHDVMALDRAARTAMAWGMILALFHIAETRWNHDHRLRKPLAEAVFPFYIVHHPAIVLIAWYSLPLGLSAPAEFALLLGGTGAVCAATYLIGRRIAWLRPLIGLSQVRPETPAAAQRGAVGESDGEVAAAIGLDTQHR
;
A
#
# COMPACT_ATOMS: atom_id res chain seq x y z
N MET A 1 -20.22 3.93 -17.64
CA MET A 1 -20.68 5.18 -16.98
C MET A 1 -21.88 4.88 -16.09
N GLY A 2 -21.91 5.33 -14.84
CA GLY A 2 -23.03 5.14 -13.92
C GLY A 2 -23.91 6.39 -13.81
N ALA A 3 -25.22 6.22 -13.91
CA ALA A 3 -26.19 7.31 -13.91
C ALA A 3 -26.29 8.05 -12.56
N ILE A 4 -26.64 9.33 -12.64
CA ILE A 4 -26.82 10.29 -11.54
C ILE A 4 -28.25 10.18 -11.02
N TYR A 5 -28.48 10.14 -9.69
CA TYR A 5 -29.61 10.81 -9.02
C TYR A 5 -29.28 11.09 -7.54
N ALA A 6 -29.82 12.18 -7.00
CA ALA A 6 -29.70 12.65 -5.61
C ALA A 6 -31.07 13.17 -5.11
N TRP A 7 -31.13 13.70 -3.87
CA TRP A 7 -32.27 14.26 -3.09
C TRP A 7 -32.84 13.32 -1.98
N PRO A 8 -33.52 13.82 -0.92
CA PRO A 8 -32.99 14.65 0.18
C PRO A 8 -33.16 14.04 1.61
N ALA A 9 -32.55 14.68 2.61
CA ALA A 9 -32.81 14.49 4.06
C ALA A 9 -33.57 15.74 4.61
N PRO A 10 -34.24 15.74 5.80
CA PRO A 10 -33.76 15.35 7.15
C PRO A 10 -34.74 14.33 7.84
N ALA A 11 -34.92 14.13 9.16
CA ALA A 11 -34.54 14.81 10.41
C ALA A 11 -34.47 13.81 11.63
N PRO A 12 -34.01 14.23 12.85
CA PRO A 12 -33.59 13.30 13.91
C PRO A 12 -34.51 13.19 15.14
N THR A 13 -34.29 12.17 15.99
CA THR A 13 -34.81 12.09 17.37
C THR A 13 -33.75 11.71 18.42
N ARG A 14 -34.01 12.15 19.66
CA ARG A 14 -33.10 12.26 20.82
C ARG A 14 -32.98 10.94 21.60
N CYS A 15 -31.78 10.56 22.07
CA CYS A 15 -31.19 10.79 23.41
C CYS A 15 -31.81 9.98 24.57
N GLY A 16 -30.96 9.34 25.37
CA GLY A 16 -31.32 8.63 26.59
C GLY A 16 -30.10 8.15 27.39
N LEU A 17 -29.46 9.05 28.15
CA LEU A 17 -28.50 8.66 29.19
C LEU A 17 -29.22 8.04 30.39
N ARG A 18 -28.58 7.08 31.07
CA ARG A 18 -28.72 6.88 32.53
C ARG A 18 -27.44 6.31 33.14
N ASP A 19 -26.97 6.97 34.20
CA ASP A 19 -25.87 6.55 35.05
C ASP A 19 -26.22 5.37 35.97
N ALA A 20 -25.22 4.61 36.39
CA ALA A 20 -25.19 3.95 37.71
C ALA A 20 -23.75 3.59 38.14
N ASN A 21 -23.01 4.59 38.61
CA ASN A 21 -21.77 4.41 39.38
C ASN A 21 -22.08 3.77 40.76
N ARG A 22 -21.39 2.68 41.15
CA ARG A 22 -21.19 2.33 42.57
C ARG A 22 -19.82 1.70 42.83
N ARG A 23 -19.19 2.17 43.91
CA ARG A 23 -17.83 1.82 44.36
C ARG A 23 -17.88 0.71 45.41
N GLY A 24 -16.80 -0.06 45.51
CA GLY A 24 -16.49 -0.93 46.64
C GLY A 24 -14.98 -1.22 46.63
N ALA A 25 -14.29 -1.07 47.76
CA ALA A 25 -12.84 -1.15 47.85
C ALA A 25 -12.38 -1.63 49.24
N ILE A 26 -11.07 -1.95 49.35
CA ILE A 26 -10.31 -2.28 50.60
C ILE A 26 -10.52 -3.74 51.08
N PRO A 27 -9.53 -4.46 51.67
CA PRO A 27 -8.09 -4.17 51.92
C PRO A 27 -7.08 -5.14 51.25
N PRO A 28 -5.75 -4.89 51.34
CA PRO A 28 -4.71 -5.77 50.80
C PRO A 28 -4.23 -6.86 51.77
N ALA A 29 -3.81 -8.02 51.24
CA ALA A 29 -3.14 -9.08 51.99
C ALA A 29 -1.61 -8.91 51.96
N ARG A 30 -0.95 -9.05 53.12
CA ARG A 30 0.52 -9.07 53.25
C ARG A 30 1.08 -10.46 52.96
N PHE A 31 2.24 -10.53 52.33
CA PHE A 31 3.14 -11.69 52.39
C PHE A 31 4.55 -11.21 52.81
N PRO A 32 5.35 -12.04 53.50
CA PRO A 32 6.50 -11.58 54.29
C PRO A 32 7.81 -11.44 53.51
N ASP A 33 8.76 -10.74 54.13
CA ASP A 33 10.16 -10.66 53.72
C ASP A 33 10.78 -12.04 53.44
N GLN A 34 11.54 -12.13 52.35
CA GLN A 34 12.58 -13.13 52.18
C GLN A 34 13.91 -12.43 51.90
N GLY A 35 14.92 -12.80 52.69
CA GLY A 35 16.19 -12.10 52.75
C GLY A 35 17.05 -12.22 51.49
N SER A 36 17.93 -11.24 51.36
CA SER A 36 19.03 -11.18 50.40
C SER A 36 19.84 -12.49 50.35
N ARG A 37 19.72 -13.21 49.24
CA ARG A 37 20.74 -14.17 48.77
C ARG A 37 21.36 -13.63 47.49
N ALA A 38 22.68 -13.49 47.50
CA ALA A 38 23.45 -13.08 46.34
C ALA A 38 23.27 -14.11 45.20
N LEU A 39 22.70 -13.68 44.08
CA LEU A 39 22.73 -14.45 42.84
C LEU A 39 24.02 -14.09 42.10
N GLN A 40 24.88 -15.09 41.92
CA GLN A 40 26.09 -14.99 41.11
C GLN A 40 25.69 -14.63 39.67
N HIS A 41 26.32 -13.60 39.10
CA HIS A 41 26.10 -13.22 37.71
C HIS A 41 26.82 -14.22 36.79
N ASP A 42 26.06 -15.19 36.29
CA ASP A 42 26.49 -16.13 35.26
C ASP A 42 26.56 -15.38 33.90
N PRO A 43 27.74 -15.26 33.25
CA PRO A 43 27.93 -14.39 32.09
C PRO A 43 27.52 -15.07 30.77
N GLN A 44 26.31 -15.61 30.70
CA GLN A 44 25.71 -16.13 29.47
C GLN A 44 24.31 -15.55 29.25
N PHE A 45 23.97 -15.27 27.99
CA PHE A 45 22.74 -14.56 27.56
C PHE A 45 22.63 -13.06 27.87
N ALA A 46 23.74 -12.32 27.72
CA ALA A 46 23.65 -10.94 27.24
C ALA A 46 23.09 -10.94 25.79
N ALA A 47 21.77 -11.01 25.66
CA ALA A 47 21.10 -10.98 24.36
C ALA A 47 21.32 -9.61 23.70
N VAL A 48 22.29 -9.55 22.78
CA VAL A 48 22.53 -8.38 21.93
C VAL A 48 21.18 -7.94 21.34
N PRO A 49 20.74 -6.69 21.57
CA PRO A 49 19.44 -6.25 21.10
C PRO A 49 19.40 -6.41 19.58
N ARG A 50 18.53 -7.29 19.08
CA ARG A 50 18.42 -7.59 17.64
C ARG A 50 18.03 -6.31 16.90
N THR A 51 19.03 -5.61 16.38
CA THR A 51 18.91 -4.48 15.46
C THR A 51 17.87 -4.86 14.41
N SER A 52 16.79 -4.06 14.31
CA SER A 52 15.51 -4.50 13.74
C SER A 52 15.69 -5.31 12.44
N GLN A 53 15.64 -6.64 12.53
CA GLN A 53 15.94 -7.48 11.36
C GLN A 53 14.91 -7.17 10.26
N ARG A 54 15.40 -6.89 9.05
CA ARG A 54 14.54 -6.50 7.93
C ARG A 54 13.71 -7.70 7.53
N HIS A 55 12.39 -7.59 7.67
CA HIS A 55 11.47 -8.66 7.30
C HIS A 55 11.42 -8.79 5.77
N TYR A 56 12.12 -9.81 5.24
CA TYR A 56 12.29 -10.06 3.80
C TYR A 56 10.98 -10.41 3.11
N GLY A 57 10.10 -11.17 3.80
CA GLY A 57 8.80 -11.57 3.27
C GLY A 57 7.90 -10.41 2.85
N MET A 58 7.97 -9.27 3.56
CA MET A 58 7.21 -8.06 3.20
C MET A 58 7.74 -7.39 1.92
N ASP A 59 9.06 -7.41 1.68
CA ASP A 59 9.62 -6.96 0.40
C ASP A 59 9.14 -7.87 -0.75
N TRP A 60 9.14 -9.19 -0.53
CA TRP A 60 8.69 -10.17 -1.54
C TRP A 60 7.21 -10.09 -1.85
N LEU A 61 6.33 -9.93 -0.84
CA LEU A 61 4.91 -9.69 -1.07
C LEU A 61 4.66 -8.47 -1.95
N ARG A 62 5.38 -7.37 -1.68
CA ARG A 62 5.29 -6.16 -2.51
C ARG A 62 5.74 -6.45 -3.94
N ILE A 63 6.88 -7.12 -4.13
CA ILE A 63 7.39 -7.48 -5.47
C ILE A 63 6.38 -8.35 -6.24
N ALA A 64 5.88 -9.41 -5.61
CA ALA A 64 4.97 -10.37 -6.24
C ALA A 64 3.60 -9.73 -6.55
N ALA A 65 3.00 -9.01 -5.59
CA ALA A 65 1.74 -8.30 -5.81
C ALA A 65 1.86 -7.21 -6.89
N PHE A 66 3.05 -6.62 -7.04
CA PHE A 66 3.33 -5.62 -8.07
C PHE A 66 3.53 -6.23 -9.47
N ALA A 67 4.30 -7.31 -9.59
CA ALA A 67 4.44 -8.04 -10.85
C ALA A 67 3.07 -8.56 -11.35
N LEU A 68 2.26 -9.08 -10.43
CA LEU A 68 0.89 -9.53 -10.69
C LEU A 68 -0.06 -8.38 -11.05
N LEU A 69 0.20 -7.15 -10.57
CA LEU A 69 -0.53 -5.95 -10.98
C LEU A 69 -0.26 -5.61 -12.46
N ILE A 70 1.01 -5.67 -12.91
CA ILE A 70 1.34 -5.43 -14.33
C ILE A 70 0.65 -6.47 -15.23
N LEU A 71 0.78 -7.76 -14.88
CA LEU A 71 0.15 -8.85 -15.66
C LEU A 71 -1.38 -8.70 -15.73
N TYR A 72 -2.02 -8.26 -14.64
CA TYR A 72 -3.46 -7.97 -14.63
C TYR A 72 -3.82 -6.80 -15.56
N HIS A 73 -3.05 -5.71 -15.58
CA HIS A 73 -3.33 -4.58 -16.48
C HIS A 73 -3.14 -4.98 -17.96
N ILE A 74 -2.19 -5.85 -18.29
CA ILE A 74 -2.06 -6.41 -19.65
C ILE A 74 -3.25 -7.31 -19.97
N ALA A 75 -3.64 -8.21 -19.06
CA ALA A 75 -4.80 -9.10 -19.25
C ALA A 75 -6.12 -8.32 -19.44
N MET A 76 -6.24 -7.13 -18.85
CA MET A 76 -7.41 -6.25 -19.03
C MET A 76 -7.55 -5.68 -20.44
N ALA A 77 -6.48 -5.57 -21.22
CA ALA A 77 -6.60 -5.22 -22.64
C ALA A 77 -7.35 -6.32 -23.44
N PHE A 78 -7.23 -7.59 -23.00
CA PHE A 78 -7.81 -8.78 -23.62
C PHE A 78 -9.07 -9.33 -22.91
N SER A 79 -9.49 -8.74 -21.78
CA SER A 79 -10.66 -9.23 -21.02
C SER A 79 -11.99 -8.76 -21.64
N PRO A 80 -13.15 -9.30 -21.23
CA PRO A 80 -14.46 -8.76 -21.63
C PRO A 80 -14.91 -7.51 -20.86
N TRP A 81 -14.14 -7.03 -19.86
CA TRP A 81 -14.52 -5.90 -19.01
C TRP A 81 -14.12 -4.55 -19.63
N ASP A 82 -14.80 -3.47 -19.22
CA ASP A 82 -14.45 -2.09 -19.59
C ASP A 82 -13.04 -1.72 -19.11
N TRP A 83 -12.28 -0.98 -19.93
CA TRP A 83 -10.91 -0.56 -19.66
C TRP A 83 -10.54 0.70 -20.45
N VAL A 84 -9.39 1.28 -20.13
CA VAL A 84 -8.79 2.45 -20.80
C VAL A 84 -8.60 2.28 -22.31
N ILE A 85 -8.36 1.04 -22.76
CA ILE A 85 -8.18 0.65 -24.16
C ILE A 85 -8.37 -0.87 -24.30
N LYS A 86 -8.97 -1.33 -25.38
CA LYS A 86 -9.18 -2.76 -25.68
C LYS A 86 -8.38 -3.16 -26.91
N THR A 87 -7.92 -4.41 -26.97
CA THR A 87 -7.46 -5.00 -28.23
C THR A 87 -8.66 -5.46 -29.06
N ASN A 88 -8.42 -5.93 -30.29
CA ASN A 88 -9.44 -6.57 -31.12
C ASN A 88 -9.88 -7.96 -30.60
N TYR A 89 -9.38 -8.41 -29.44
CA TYR A 89 -9.61 -9.73 -28.88
C TYR A 89 -10.16 -9.66 -27.45
N ALA A 90 -11.28 -10.32 -27.19
CA ALA A 90 -11.88 -10.43 -25.86
C ALA A 90 -12.05 -11.91 -25.46
N PHE A 91 -11.32 -12.36 -24.43
CA PHE A 91 -11.31 -13.76 -24.00
C PHE A 91 -12.13 -13.98 -22.71
N GLY A 92 -13.28 -14.63 -22.82
CA GLY A 92 -14.15 -14.94 -21.67
C GLY A 92 -13.50 -15.78 -20.58
N TRP A 93 -12.54 -16.66 -20.92
CA TRP A 93 -11.82 -17.49 -19.95
C TRP A 93 -10.94 -16.68 -18.98
N LEU A 94 -10.65 -15.41 -19.28
CA LEU A 94 -9.93 -14.51 -18.38
C LEU A 94 -10.79 -14.05 -17.18
N ILE A 95 -12.12 -14.14 -17.24
CA ILE A 95 -13.01 -13.68 -16.16
C ILE A 95 -12.67 -14.37 -14.82
N PRO A 96 -12.66 -15.71 -14.68
CA PRO A 96 -12.37 -16.37 -13.40
C PRO A 96 -11.01 -16.01 -12.77
N PRO A 97 -9.85 -16.14 -13.46
CA PRO A 97 -8.56 -15.82 -12.84
C PRO A 97 -8.46 -14.35 -12.48
N MET A 98 -9.01 -13.44 -13.29
CA MET A 98 -8.96 -12.00 -12.98
C MET A 98 -9.88 -11.64 -11.82
N ALA A 99 -11.09 -12.22 -11.76
CA ALA A 99 -12.04 -12.04 -10.66
C ALA A 99 -11.44 -12.49 -9.31
N LEU A 100 -10.64 -13.56 -9.30
CA LEU A 100 -9.91 -14.02 -8.12
C LEU A 100 -8.72 -13.11 -7.73
N LEU A 101 -8.18 -12.29 -8.64
CA LEU A 101 -7.05 -11.40 -8.37
C LEU A 101 -7.47 -10.00 -7.89
N THR A 102 -8.63 -9.52 -8.34
CA THR A 102 -9.12 -8.16 -8.08
C THR A 102 -9.28 -7.80 -6.59
N PRO A 103 -9.88 -8.64 -5.72
CA PRO A 103 -10.30 -8.19 -4.39
C PRO A 103 -9.15 -7.91 -3.42
N TRP A 104 -8.04 -8.64 -3.52
CA TRP A 104 -7.00 -8.66 -2.49
C TRP A 104 -5.70 -7.96 -2.88
N ARG A 105 -5.37 -7.84 -4.17
CA ARG A 105 -4.08 -7.33 -4.64
C ARG A 105 -3.77 -5.91 -4.16
N LEU A 106 -4.72 -4.99 -4.31
CA LEU A 106 -4.57 -3.60 -3.87
C LEU A 106 -4.63 -3.45 -2.34
N PRO A 107 -5.58 -4.06 -1.61
CA PRO A 107 -5.55 -4.14 -0.15
C PRO A 107 -4.23 -4.68 0.42
N LEU A 108 -3.65 -5.71 -0.18
CA LEU A 108 -2.36 -6.26 0.23
C LEU A 108 -1.23 -5.23 0.08
N LEU A 109 -1.19 -4.47 -1.02
CA LEU A 109 -0.22 -3.38 -1.20
C LEU A 109 -0.40 -2.26 -0.16
N PHE A 110 -1.64 -1.93 0.23
CA PHE A 110 -1.89 -1.01 1.36
C PHE A 110 -1.41 -1.59 2.70
N ALA A 111 -1.68 -2.86 3.00
CA ALA A 111 -1.24 -3.51 4.22
C ALA A 111 0.31 -3.57 4.33
N VAL A 112 0.99 -3.99 3.27
CA VAL A 112 2.46 -4.00 3.21
C VAL A 112 3.03 -2.57 3.30
N SER A 113 2.35 -1.58 2.71
CA SER A 113 2.76 -0.17 2.82
C SER A 113 2.56 0.40 4.23
N GLY A 114 1.54 -0.06 4.97
CA GLY A 114 1.36 0.23 6.40
C GLY A 114 2.49 -0.36 7.24
N TYR A 115 2.84 -1.62 6.99
CA TYR A 115 3.98 -2.30 7.64
C TYR A 115 5.29 -1.54 7.42
N ALA A 116 5.58 -1.17 6.16
CA ALA A 116 6.75 -0.37 5.81
C ALA A 116 6.72 1.04 6.44
N SER A 117 5.53 1.65 6.57
CA SER A 117 5.36 2.96 7.21
C SER A 117 5.71 2.90 8.69
N ARG A 118 5.34 1.83 9.40
CA ARG A 118 5.76 1.63 10.80
C ARG A 118 7.26 1.49 10.94
N LYS A 119 7.91 0.64 10.12
CA LYS A 119 9.36 0.46 10.15
C LYS A 119 10.15 1.71 9.74
N LEU A 120 9.53 2.65 9.00
CA LEU A 120 10.10 3.96 8.76
C LEU A 120 9.89 4.89 9.98
N PHE A 121 8.69 4.92 10.55
CA PHE A 121 8.38 5.72 11.75
C PHE A 121 9.30 5.36 12.93
N ASP A 122 9.52 4.06 13.17
CA ASP A 122 10.42 3.55 14.22
C ASP A 122 11.90 3.99 14.03
N ARG A 123 12.26 4.56 12.86
CA ARG A 123 13.60 5.06 12.50
C ARG A 123 13.65 6.57 12.28
N SER A 124 12.51 7.25 12.35
CA SER A 124 12.41 8.69 12.18
C SER A 124 12.60 9.39 13.51
N ALA A 125 13.16 10.61 13.49
CA ALA A 125 13.35 11.41 14.71
C ALA A 125 12.02 11.89 15.35
N GLY A 126 10.90 11.69 14.66
CA GLY A 126 9.54 11.97 15.15
C GLY A 126 8.54 12.03 14.01
N ALA A 127 7.27 12.32 14.34
CA ALA A 127 6.18 12.36 13.37
C ALA A 127 6.39 13.36 12.22
N ARG A 128 7.04 14.52 12.48
CA ARG A 128 7.37 15.53 11.45
C ARG A 128 8.41 15.03 10.45
N ASP A 129 9.45 14.34 10.92
CA ASP A 129 10.49 13.76 10.05
C ASP A 129 9.92 12.61 9.21
N PHE A 130 9.13 11.73 9.84
CA PHE A 130 8.37 10.68 9.16
C PHE A 130 7.45 11.26 8.06
N ALA A 131 6.66 12.30 8.36
CA ALA A 131 5.80 12.98 7.41
C ALA A 131 6.60 13.57 6.23
N ARG A 132 7.70 14.29 6.51
CA ARG A 132 8.55 14.89 5.47
C ARG A 132 9.19 13.83 4.56
N SER A 133 9.74 12.77 5.16
CA SER A 133 10.35 11.66 4.43
C SER A 133 9.35 10.98 3.49
N ARG A 134 8.09 10.81 3.92
CA ARG A 134 7.03 10.21 3.11
C ARG A 134 6.44 11.17 2.07
N ALA A 135 6.27 12.45 2.41
CA ALA A 135 5.83 13.49 1.48
C ALA A 135 6.77 13.56 0.26
N VAL A 136 8.09 13.68 0.47
CA VAL A 136 9.07 13.73 -0.63
C VAL A 136 9.05 12.44 -1.46
N ARG A 137 8.95 11.26 -0.83
CA ARG A 137 8.96 9.96 -1.52
C ARG A 137 7.67 9.60 -2.27
N LEU A 138 6.58 10.34 -2.06
CA LEU A 138 5.27 10.03 -2.67
C LEU A 138 4.71 11.21 -3.48
N LEU A 139 4.73 12.43 -2.96
CA LEU A 139 4.17 13.61 -3.62
C LEU A 139 5.02 14.11 -4.79
N VAL A 140 6.35 14.05 -4.71
CA VAL A 140 7.22 14.44 -5.84
C VAL A 140 7.05 13.50 -7.04
N PRO A 141 7.10 12.16 -6.88
CA PRO A 141 6.77 11.24 -7.98
C PRO A 141 5.33 11.36 -8.46
N LEU A 142 4.35 11.59 -7.56
CA LEU A 142 2.96 11.80 -7.93
C LEU A 142 2.80 13.05 -8.79
N ALA A 143 3.37 14.19 -8.39
CA ALA A 143 3.34 15.42 -9.17
C ALA A 143 4.01 15.23 -10.55
N PHE A 144 5.15 14.56 -10.61
CA PHE A 144 5.78 14.19 -11.89
C PHE A 144 4.86 13.32 -12.76
N GLY A 145 4.24 12.28 -12.18
CA GLY A 145 3.32 11.40 -12.89
C GLY A 145 2.07 12.13 -13.40
N MET A 146 1.48 13.02 -12.62
CA MET A 146 0.35 13.88 -13.03
C MET A 146 0.74 14.85 -14.16
N VAL A 147 1.96 15.40 -14.14
CA VAL A 147 2.42 16.36 -15.16
C VAL A 147 2.87 15.68 -16.46
N ALA A 148 3.48 14.49 -16.38
CA ALA A 148 4.20 13.90 -17.52
C ALA A 148 3.65 12.56 -18.03
N LEU A 149 2.91 11.80 -17.22
CA LEU A 149 2.54 10.41 -17.53
C LEU A 149 1.03 10.18 -17.65
N VAL A 150 0.24 10.70 -16.71
CA VAL A 150 -1.24 10.68 -16.79
C VAL A 150 -1.76 11.39 -18.05
N PRO A 151 -1.17 12.50 -18.56
CA PRO A 151 -1.60 13.10 -19.82
C PRO A 151 -1.48 12.17 -21.03
N LEU A 152 -0.55 11.20 -21.03
CA LEU A 152 -0.41 10.24 -22.13
C LEU A 152 -1.62 9.29 -22.18
N GLU A 153 -2.06 8.81 -21.02
CA GLU A 153 -3.24 7.94 -20.88
C GLU A 153 -4.53 8.71 -21.19
N MET A 154 -4.64 9.92 -20.64
CA MET A 154 -5.80 10.78 -20.86
C MET A 154 -5.90 11.23 -22.31
N TRP A 155 -4.78 11.48 -23.00
CA TRP A 155 -4.78 11.79 -24.43
C TRP A 155 -5.34 10.64 -25.26
N VAL A 156 -4.85 9.41 -25.06
CA VAL A 156 -5.41 8.21 -25.74
C VAL A 156 -6.91 8.06 -25.45
N ARG A 157 -7.32 8.26 -24.19
CA ARG A 157 -8.73 8.19 -23.76
C ARG A 157 -9.64 9.25 -24.41
N VAL A 158 -9.13 10.44 -24.75
CA VAL A 158 -9.93 11.44 -25.48
C VAL A 158 -9.85 11.27 -26.99
N MET A 159 -8.74 10.75 -27.53
CA MET A 159 -8.63 10.35 -28.94
C MET A 159 -9.66 9.28 -29.30
N GLU A 160 -9.86 8.27 -28.43
CA GLU A 160 -10.93 7.27 -28.53
C GLU A 160 -12.35 7.91 -28.58
N ASN A 161 -12.52 9.08 -27.97
CA ASN A 161 -13.78 9.84 -27.95
C ASN A 161 -13.83 10.97 -29.01
N GLY A 162 -12.95 10.94 -30.03
CA GLY A 162 -12.99 11.85 -31.18
C GLY A 162 -12.28 13.20 -30.99
N TYR A 163 -11.35 13.31 -30.04
CA TYR A 163 -10.56 14.53 -29.83
C TYR A 163 -9.72 14.91 -31.08
N PRO A 164 -9.75 16.17 -31.54
CA PRO A 164 -9.22 16.55 -32.86
C PRO A 164 -7.76 17.02 -32.89
N HIS A 165 -7.05 17.09 -31.74
CA HIS A 165 -5.72 17.72 -31.68
C HIS A 165 -4.60 16.76 -31.24
N GLY A 166 -3.37 17.11 -31.60
CA GLY A 166 -2.17 16.34 -31.20
C GLY A 166 -1.83 16.47 -29.72
N TYR A 167 -1.04 15.51 -29.22
CA TYR A 167 -0.64 15.41 -27.80
C TYR A 167 -0.08 16.72 -27.20
N LEU A 168 0.73 17.48 -27.94
CA LEU A 168 1.33 18.72 -27.43
C LEU A 168 0.27 19.81 -27.16
N HIS A 169 -0.76 19.92 -27.99
CA HIS A 169 -1.88 20.84 -27.75
C HIS A 169 -2.68 20.40 -26.53
N PHE A 170 -2.99 19.09 -26.46
CA PHE A 170 -3.69 18.51 -25.32
C PHE A 170 -2.93 18.77 -24.00
N TRP A 171 -1.64 18.46 -23.97
CA TRP A 171 -0.81 18.63 -22.78
C TRP A 171 -0.60 20.09 -22.38
N ALA A 172 -0.44 21.00 -23.34
CA ALA A 172 -0.19 22.41 -23.04
C ALA A 172 -1.45 23.19 -22.63
N LEU A 173 -2.63 22.82 -23.15
CA LEU A 173 -3.85 23.62 -23.03
C LEU A 173 -5.02 22.83 -22.41
N ASP A 174 -5.46 21.73 -23.02
CA ASP A 174 -6.70 21.07 -22.63
C ASP A 174 -6.60 20.22 -21.36
N TYR A 175 -5.45 19.60 -21.08
CA TYR A 175 -5.24 18.73 -19.92
C TYR A 175 -5.44 19.45 -18.58
N TRP A 176 -5.20 20.77 -18.53
CA TRP A 176 -5.29 21.60 -17.32
C TRP A 176 -6.70 22.12 -17.04
N ARG A 177 -7.68 21.79 -17.87
CA ARG A 177 -9.08 22.18 -17.69
C ARG A 177 -9.69 21.41 -16.50
N ALA A 178 -10.77 21.95 -15.93
CA ALA A 178 -11.52 21.31 -14.86
C ALA A 178 -12.97 21.06 -15.30
N GLY A 179 -13.48 19.85 -15.07
CA GLY A 179 -14.83 19.42 -15.49
C GLY A 179 -14.81 18.21 -16.42
N ASP A 180 -15.99 17.82 -16.93
CA ASP A 180 -16.14 16.70 -17.86
C ASP A 180 -15.95 17.15 -19.32
N PHE A 181 -14.95 16.61 -19.99
CA PHE A 181 -14.66 16.85 -21.41
C PHE A 181 -14.42 15.51 -22.13
N TRP A 182 -14.94 15.34 -23.34
CA TRP A 182 -14.74 14.12 -24.16
C TRP A 182 -15.08 12.81 -23.40
N GLY A 183 -16.11 12.85 -22.54
CA GLY A 183 -16.54 11.70 -21.73
C GLY A 183 -15.65 11.36 -20.53
N ARG A 184 -14.68 12.23 -20.15
CA ARG A 184 -13.75 12.02 -19.03
C ARG A 184 -13.75 13.22 -18.06
N GLU A 185 -13.64 12.95 -16.76
CA GLU A 185 -13.49 13.98 -15.71
C GLU A 185 -12.04 14.48 -15.65
N PHE A 186 -11.84 15.81 -15.63
CA PHE A 186 -10.53 16.44 -15.51
C PHE A 186 -10.41 17.28 -14.22
N PRO A 187 -9.25 17.25 -13.53
CA PRO A 187 -8.14 16.31 -13.72
C PRO A 187 -8.46 14.92 -13.17
N SER A 188 -8.07 13.87 -13.89
CA SER A 188 -8.17 12.47 -13.44
C SER A 188 -6.87 12.00 -12.78
N TRP A 189 -6.96 11.14 -11.78
CA TRP A 189 -5.81 10.46 -11.16
C TRP A 189 -5.29 9.28 -11.99
N GLU A 190 -6.14 8.70 -12.85
CA GLU A 190 -5.93 7.40 -13.51
C GLU A 190 -5.25 6.37 -12.56
N HIS A 191 -4.34 5.53 -13.06
CA HIS A 191 -3.67 4.52 -12.25
C HIS A 191 -2.88 5.05 -11.03
N LEU A 192 -2.58 6.36 -10.96
CA LEU A 192 -1.83 6.99 -9.86
C LEU A 192 -2.65 7.21 -8.57
N TRP A 193 -3.98 6.94 -8.60
CA TRP A 193 -4.85 7.09 -7.42
C TRP A 193 -4.32 6.35 -6.19
N PHE A 194 -3.69 5.18 -6.36
CA PHE A 194 -3.14 4.40 -5.25
C PHE A 194 -2.02 5.16 -4.51
N VAL A 195 -1.16 5.90 -5.21
CA VAL A 195 -0.11 6.73 -4.57
C VAL A 195 -0.70 7.98 -3.94
N ALA A 196 -1.71 8.61 -4.53
CA ALA A 196 -2.44 9.71 -3.91
C ALA A 196 -3.07 9.28 -2.57
N TYR A 197 -3.73 8.11 -2.55
CA TYR A 197 -4.33 7.52 -1.35
C TYR A 197 -3.25 7.16 -0.33
N LEU A 198 -2.16 6.52 -0.76
CA LEU A 198 -1.06 6.15 0.15
C LEU A 198 -0.38 7.38 0.77
N ALA A 199 -0.22 8.47 0.02
CA ALA A 199 0.28 9.73 0.53
C ALA A 199 -0.68 10.30 1.59
N ALA A 200 -1.96 10.44 1.27
CA ALA A 200 -2.98 10.96 2.18
C ALA A 200 -3.08 10.13 3.47
N TYR A 201 -3.16 8.80 3.38
CA TYR A 201 -3.25 7.93 4.56
C TYR A 201 -2.00 7.98 5.43
N THR A 202 -0.81 8.08 4.81
CA THR A 202 0.44 8.20 5.57
C THR A 202 0.52 9.57 6.26
N LEU A 203 0.13 10.66 5.61
CA LEU A 203 0.16 12.01 6.18
C LEU A 203 -0.91 12.18 7.27
N LEU A 204 -2.11 11.62 7.08
CA LEU A 204 -3.14 11.55 8.11
C LEU A 204 -2.65 10.78 9.34
N LEU A 205 -2.04 9.60 9.15
CA LEU A 205 -1.43 8.83 10.23
C LEU A 205 -0.31 9.61 10.93
N ALA A 206 0.54 10.34 10.18
CA ALA A 206 1.57 11.18 10.77
C ALA A 206 0.97 12.32 11.62
N GLY A 207 -0.13 12.94 11.18
CA GLY A 207 -0.88 13.93 11.95
C GLY A 207 -1.48 13.34 13.23
N VAL A 208 -2.12 12.17 13.14
CA VAL A 208 -2.67 11.44 14.31
C VAL A 208 -1.57 11.07 15.31
N LEU A 209 -0.38 10.66 14.84
CA LEU A 209 0.77 10.36 15.70
C LEU A 209 1.42 11.62 16.27
N ALA A 210 1.43 12.74 15.55
CA ALA A 210 1.94 14.02 16.05
C ALA A 210 1.04 14.61 17.16
N LEU A 211 -0.27 14.61 16.95
CA LEU A 211 -1.26 15.16 17.89
C LEU A 211 -1.54 14.21 19.07
N GLY A 212 -1.65 12.90 18.80
CA GLY A 212 -1.97 11.90 19.81
C GLY A 212 -0.75 11.32 20.54
N GLY A 213 0.46 11.47 19.98
CA GLY A 213 1.72 10.99 20.56
C GLY A 213 1.63 9.54 21.08
N ASN A 214 2.10 9.34 22.31
CA ASN A 214 2.07 8.04 22.98
C ASN A 214 0.64 7.51 23.24
N ARG A 215 -0.40 8.36 23.27
CA ARG A 215 -1.80 7.89 23.42
C ARG A 215 -2.26 7.16 22.16
N ALA A 216 -1.99 7.72 20.98
CA ALA A 216 -2.30 7.08 19.70
C ALA A 216 -1.57 5.75 19.55
N MET A 217 -0.27 5.71 19.90
CA MET A 217 0.51 4.47 19.83
C MET A 217 -0.02 3.39 20.78
N ARG A 218 -0.40 3.75 22.02
CA ARG A 218 -1.03 2.82 22.97
C ARG A 218 -2.40 2.33 22.49
N ALA A 219 -3.21 3.19 21.87
CA ALA A 219 -4.51 2.78 21.32
C ALA A 219 -4.37 1.76 20.18
N ILE A 220 -3.40 1.97 19.28
CA ILE A 220 -3.07 1.01 18.21
C ILE A 220 -2.61 -0.33 18.82
N GLY A 221 -1.75 -0.29 19.84
CA GLY A 221 -1.30 -1.50 20.56
C GLY A 221 -2.44 -2.24 21.24
N ALA A 222 -3.31 -1.54 21.97
CA ALA A 222 -4.47 -2.14 22.64
C ALA A 222 -5.47 -2.77 21.66
N ALA A 223 -5.73 -2.12 20.52
CA ALA A 223 -6.56 -2.67 19.46
C ALA A 223 -5.94 -3.94 18.83
N ALA A 224 -4.62 -3.93 18.57
CA ALA A 224 -3.89 -5.09 18.07
C ALA A 224 -3.93 -6.27 19.05
N ASP A 225 -3.71 -6.00 20.34
CA ASP A 225 -3.75 -7.02 21.40
C ASP A 225 -5.15 -7.60 21.59
N TRP A 226 -6.19 -6.76 21.55
CA TRP A 226 -7.59 -7.21 21.60
C TRP A 226 -7.97 -8.08 20.40
N LEU A 227 -7.46 -7.73 19.20
CA LEU A 227 -7.69 -8.47 17.95
C LEU A 227 -6.91 -9.80 17.90
N ALA A 228 -5.77 -9.88 18.58
CA ALA A 228 -4.97 -11.09 18.70
C ALA A 228 -5.60 -12.19 19.57
N VAL A 229 -6.67 -11.90 20.32
CA VAL A 229 -7.37 -12.87 21.19
C VAL A 229 -8.26 -13.82 20.36
N GLY A 230 -8.06 -15.12 20.55
CA GLY A 230 -8.86 -16.17 19.91
C GLY A 230 -8.81 -16.08 18.38
N HIS A 231 -10.00 -16.04 17.77
CA HIS A 231 -10.22 -15.90 16.33
C HIS A 231 -10.73 -14.51 15.90
N ARG A 232 -10.65 -13.48 16.77
CA ARG A 232 -11.15 -12.12 16.46
C ARG A 232 -10.51 -11.54 15.20
N LEU A 233 -9.22 -11.78 14.99
CA LEU A 233 -8.49 -11.40 13.79
C LEU A 233 -9.12 -11.92 12.49
N LEU A 234 -9.81 -13.07 12.52
CA LEU A 234 -10.47 -13.63 11.34
C LEU A 234 -11.78 -12.88 11.02
N TRP A 235 -12.68 -12.76 12.00
CA TRP A 235 -14.06 -12.34 11.75
C TRP A 235 -14.32 -10.85 11.99
N VAL A 236 -13.67 -10.20 12.97
CA VAL A 236 -13.95 -8.79 13.30
C VAL A 236 -13.66 -7.86 12.12
N PRO A 237 -12.51 -7.96 11.41
CA PRO A 237 -12.21 -7.07 10.30
C PRO A 237 -13.15 -7.32 9.11
N VAL A 238 -13.53 -8.58 8.86
CA VAL A 238 -14.52 -8.92 7.81
C VAL A 238 -15.88 -8.29 8.14
N ALA A 239 -16.38 -8.47 9.37
CA ALA A 239 -17.66 -7.90 9.79
C ALA A 239 -17.65 -6.36 9.71
N ALA A 240 -16.61 -5.71 10.25
CA ALA A 240 -16.50 -4.25 10.23
C ALA A 240 -16.39 -3.69 8.80
N LEU A 241 -15.52 -4.27 7.96
CA LEU A 241 -15.34 -3.82 6.58
C LEU A 241 -16.56 -4.11 5.71
N ALA A 242 -17.19 -5.28 5.85
CA ALA A 242 -18.38 -5.63 5.08
C ALA A 242 -19.54 -4.71 5.44
N THR A 243 -19.81 -4.48 6.73
CA THR A 243 -20.84 -3.53 7.18
C THR A 243 -20.58 -2.12 6.64
N ALA A 244 -19.35 -1.63 6.72
CA ALA A 244 -19.00 -0.30 6.21
C ALA A 244 -19.21 -0.19 4.68
N ARG A 245 -18.84 -1.22 3.91
CA ARG A 245 -19.05 -1.21 2.44
C ARG A 245 -20.49 -1.40 2.03
N LEU A 246 -21.27 -2.21 2.75
CA LEU A 246 -22.70 -2.39 2.49
C LEU A 246 -23.48 -1.11 2.79
N ALA A 247 -23.16 -0.41 3.89
CA ALA A 247 -23.75 0.88 4.24
C ALA A 247 -23.47 1.99 3.19
N LEU A 248 -22.38 1.87 2.42
CA LEU A 248 -21.99 2.82 1.38
C LEU A 248 -22.43 2.42 -0.04
N LEU A 249 -22.83 1.15 -0.26
CA LEU A 249 -23.03 0.53 -1.57
C LEU A 249 -23.97 1.32 -2.51
N PHE A 250 -25.01 1.94 -1.94
CA PHE A 250 -26.03 2.70 -2.67
C PHE A 250 -26.02 4.20 -2.32
N VAL A 251 -25.00 4.68 -1.59
CA VAL A 251 -24.92 6.06 -1.07
C VAL A 251 -23.68 6.80 -1.59
N ALA A 252 -22.55 6.10 -1.77
CA ALA A 252 -21.30 6.70 -2.23
C ALA A 252 -20.81 6.02 -3.53
N PRO A 253 -20.72 6.73 -4.66
CA PRO A 253 -20.22 6.16 -5.90
C PRO A 253 -18.70 5.95 -5.83
N GLU A 254 -18.24 4.75 -6.13
CA GLU A 254 -16.81 4.39 -6.15
C GLU A 254 -16.13 4.93 -7.41
N ARG A 255 -15.65 6.18 -7.35
CA ARG A 255 -15.05 6.90 -8.49
C ARG A 255 -13.51 7.05 -8.43
N GLN A 256 -12.82 6.34 -7.54
CA GLN A 256 -11.34 6.41 -7.39
C GLN A 256 -10.80 7.85 -7.16
N GLY A 257 -11.62 8.74 -6.58
CA GLY A 257 -11.28 10.14 -6.32
C GLY A 257 -11.00 10.41 -4.84
N LEU A 258 -9.83 10.99 -4.53
CA LEU A 258 -9.26 11.17 -3.20
C LEU A 258 -10.16 11.84 -2.13
N LEU A 259 -11.18 12.59 -2.52
CA LEU A 259 -12.10 13.30 -1.62
C LEU A 259 -13.55 12.78 -1.68
N ARG A 260 -13.85 11.83 -2.58
CA ARG A 260 -15.22 11.39 -2.91
C ARG A 260 -15.41 9.88 -2.76
N ASP A 261 -14.34 9.09 -2.83
CA ASP A 261 -14.36 7.61 -2.78
C ASP A 261 -14.42 7.07 -1.34
N TRP A 262 -15.50 7.41 -0.62
CA TRP A 262 -15.72 6.93 0.74
C TRP A 262 -15.76 5.40 0.83
N GLY A 263 -16.27 4.71 -0.21
CA GLY A 263 -16.27 3.25 -0.30
C GLY A 263 -14.85 2.65 -0.34
N GLY A 264 -13.97 3.22 -1.17
CA GLY A 264 -12.55 2.86 -1.18
C GLY A 264 -11.82 3.21 0.12
N HIS A 265 -12.03 4.41 0.67
CA HIS A 265 -11.40 4.81 1.93
C HIS A 265 -11.79 3.89 3.11
N ALA A 266 -13.07 3.51 3.21
CA ALA A 266 -13.57 2.56 4.21
C ALA A 266 -12.91 1.17 4.11
N GLN A 267 -12.51 0.73 2.90
CA GLN A 267 -11.75 -0.51 2.72
C GLN A 267 -10.26 -0.33 3.04
N TYR A 268 -9.60 0.68 2.45
CA TYR A 268 -8.14 0.73 2.40
C TYR A 268 -7.51 1.33 3.66
N VAL A 269 -8.18 2.26 4.36
CA VAL A 269 -7.62 2.86 5.59
C VAL A 269 -7.45 1.83 6.70
N PRO A 270 -8.46 1.00 7.07
CA PRO A 270 -8.28 0.01 8.14
C PRO A 270 -7.22 -1.04 7.78
N ILE A 271 -7.09 -1.40 6.50
CA ILE A 271 -6.11 -2.39 6.03
C ILE A 271 -4.67 -1.83 6.07
N PHE A 272 -4.48 -0.55 5.70
CA PHE A 272 -3.21 0.16 5.90
C PHE A 272 -2.85 0.26 7.39
N LEU A 273 -3.81 0.63 8.26
CA LEU A 273 -3.60 0.70 9.70
C LEU A 273 -3.29 -0.66 10.34
N PHE A 274 -3.93 -1.74 9.87
CA PHE A 274 -3.58 -3.10 10.29
C PHE A 274 -2.13 -3.45 9.97
N GLY A 275 -1.66 -3.12 8.76
CA GLY A 275 -0.25 -3.28 8.39
C GLY A 275 0.71 -2.54 9.32
N PHE A 276 0.38 -1.29 9.65
CA PHE A 276 1.14 -0.47 10.60
C PHE A 276 1.15 -1.07 12.02
N ALA A 277 0.02 -1.61 12.47
CA ALA A 277 -0.10 -2.29 13.75
C ALA A 277 0.72 -3.59 13.79
N LEU A 278 0.62 -4.45 12.77
CA LEU A 278 1.33 -5.73 12.66
C LEU A 278 2.86 -5.57 12.73
N ALA A 279 3.40 -4.49 12.18
CA ALA A 279 4.82 -4.18 12.26
C ALA A 279 5.29 -3.82 13.68
N GLY A 280 4.40 -3.33 14.54
CA GLY A 280 4.70 -2.85 15.90
C GLY A 280 4.14 -3.71 17.04
N ALA A 281 3.27 -4.67 16.76
CA ALA A 281 2.61 -5.52 17.76
C ALA A 281 2.93 -7.01 17.53
N PRO A 282 3.96 -7.57 18.19
CA PRO A 282 4.39 -8.96 18.01
C PRO A 282 3.29 -10.00 18.22
N ARG A 283 2.31 -9.71 19.09
CA ARG A 283 1.19 -10.60 19.44
C ARG A 283 0.24 -10.91 18.27
N LEU A 284 0.24 -10.07 17.21
CA LEU A 284 -0.54 -10.34 16.01
C LEU A 284 0.03 -11.50 15.17
N TRP A 285 1.34 -11.75 15.18
CA TRP A 285 1.95 -12.81 14.36
C TRP A 285 1.46 -14.22 14.73
N PRO A 286 1.41 -14.63 16.01
CA PRO A 286 0.74 -15.87 16.40
C PRO A 286 -0.75 -15.92 16.02
N ALA A 287 -1.46 -14.79 16.03
CA ALA A 287 -2.87 -14.75 15.63
C ALA A 287 -3.06 -14.96 14.12
N VAL A 288 -2.19 -14.38 13.29
CA VAL A 288 -2.11 -14.66 11.84
C VAL A 288 -1.81 -16.15 11.61
N ALA A 289 -0.83 -16.70 12.33
CA ALA A 289 -0.45 -18.12 12.23
C ALA A 289 -1.53 -19.12 12.70
N ARG A 290 -2.44 -18.72 13.61
CA ARG A 290 -3.63 -19.54 13.92
C ARG A 290 -4.74 -19.39 12.87
N SER A 291 -4.92 -18.20 12.31
CA SER A 291 -6.07 -17.87 11.47
C SER A 291 -5.89 -18.19 9.99
N TRP A 292 -4.66 -18.47 9.50
CA TRP A 292 -4.40 -18.56 8.06
C TRP A 292 -5.15 -19.68 7.33
N LYS A 293 -5.38 -20.86 7.95
CA LYS A 293 -6.14 -21.95 7.32
C LYS A 293 -7.63 -21.59 7.15
N PRO A 294 -8.36 -21.17 8.21
CA PRO A 294 -9.70 -20.60 8.05
C PRO A 294 -9.76 -19.42 7.08
N ALA A 295 -8.75 -18.54 7.10
CA ALA A 295 -8.67 -17.38 6.21
C ALA A 295 -8.52 -17.77 4.73
N ALA A 296 -7.72 -18.79 4.43
CA ALA A 296 -7.58 -19.34 3.08
C ALA A 296 -8.86 -20.05 2.61
N ALA A 297 -9.52 -20.81 3.48
CA ALA A 297 -10.81 -21.44 3.17
C ALA A 297 -11.91 -20.39 2.91
N MET A 298 -11.99 -19.35 3.76
CA MET A 298 -12.88 -18.20 3.58
C MET A 298 -12.60 -17.48 2.25
N ALA A 299 -11.33 -17.27 1.90
CA ALA A 299 -10.96 -16.65 0.62
C ALA A 299 -11.31 -17.52 -0.59
N ALA A 300 -11.18 -18.85 -0.50
CA ALA A 300 -11.58 -19.77 -1.56
C ALA A 300 -13.10 -19.80 -1.77
N LEU A 301 -13.88 -19.89 -0.68
CA LEU A 301 -15.35 -19.84 -0.74
C LEU A 301 -15.86 -18.50 -1.29
N ALA A 302 -15.31 -17.39 -0.79
CA ALA A 302 -15.63 -16.06 -1.30
C ALA A 302 -15.20 -15.88 -2.77
N GLY A 303 -14.05 -16.43 -3.15
CA GLY A 303 -13.58 -16.45 -4.54
C GLY A 303 -14.54 -17.19 -5.46
N ALA A 304 -15.07 -18.35 -5.04
CA ALA A 304 -16.08 -19.08 -5.80
C ALA A 304 -17.37 -18.27 -6.00
N VAL A 305 -17.84 -17.57 -4.96
CA VAL A 305 -19.00 -16.66 -5.07
C VAL A 305 -18.74 -15.55 -6.10
N ILE A 306 -17.60 -14.87 -6.02
CA ILE A 306 -17.25 -13.77 -6.94
C ILE A 306 -17.15 -14.27 -8.38
N VAL A 307 -16.50 -15.41 -8.61
CA VAL A 307 -16.40 -16.01 -9.96
C VAL A 307 -17.79 -16.38 -10.51
N THR A 308 -18.67 -16.96 -9.69
CA THR A 308 -20.04 -17.27 -10.11
C THR A 308 -20.83 -16.00 -10.47
N VAL A 309 -20.72 -14.93 -9.68
CA VAL A 309 -21.39 -13.65 -9.98
C VAL A 309 -20.87 -13.05 -11.30
N GLU A 310 -19.55 -12.98 -11.48
CA GLU A 310 -18.92 -12.42 -12.69
C GLU A 310 -19.21 -13.24 -13.97
N LEU A 311 -19.45 -14.55 -13.84
CA LEU A 311 -19.84 -15.42 -14.97
C LEU A 311 -21.33 -15.33 -15.32
N LEU A 312 -22.21 -15.10 -14.34
CA LEU A 312 -23.65 -14.98 -14.55
C LEU A 312 -24.07 -13.56 -15.00
N TRP A 313 -23.40 -12.52 -14.48
CA TRP A 313 -23.60 -11.12 -14.84
C TRP A 313 -22.33 -10.48 -15.43
N PRO A 314 -21.82 -10.96 -16.58
CA PRO A 314 -20.60 -10.42 -17.18
C PRO A 314 -20.82 -9.03 -17.78
N GLY A 315 -19.75 -8.22 -17.76
CA GLY A 315 -19.68 -6.92 -18.45
C GLY A 315 -20.52 -5.84 -17.76
N THR A 316 -21.49 -5.27 -18.49
CA THR A 316 -22.36 -4.18 -18.01
C THR A 316 -23.68 -4.67 -17.40
N ARG A 317 -23.89 -5.98 -17.29
CA ARG A 317 -25.10 -6.56 -16.67
C ARG A 317 -25.12 -6.28 -15.18
N VAL A 318 -26.20 -5.70 -14.68
CA VAL A 318 -26.35 -5.37 -13.25
C VAL A 318 -27.06 -6.53 -12.54
N PRO A 319 -26.45 -7.17 -11.53
CA PRO A 319 -27.11 -8.19 -10.73
C PRO A 319 -28.14 -7.58 -9.76
N PRO A 320 -29.10 -8.37 -9.25
CA PRO A 320 -30.03 -7.95 -8.19
C PRO A 320 -29.32 -7.43 -6.92
N HIS A 321 -29.98 -6.57 -6.14
CA HIS A 321 -29.35 -5.85 -5.01
C HIS A 321 -28.80 -6.77 -3.91
N ASP A 322 -29.44 -7.91 -3.65
CA ASP A 322 -28.98 -8.94 -2.73
C ASP A 322 -27.72 -9.65 -3.24
N VAL A 323 -27.65 -9.95 -4.54
CA VAL A 323 -26.46 -10.49 -5.21
C VAL A 323 -25.32 -9.45 -5.21
N MET A 324 -25.60 -8.17 -5.43
CA MET A 324 -24.62 -7.07 -5.28
C MET A 324 -24.07 -6.99 -3.85
N ALA A 325 -24.92 -7.14 -2.84
CA ALA A 325 -24.51 -7.14 -1.44
C ALA A 325 -23.66 -8.37 -1.09
N LEU A 326 -24.05 -9.55 -1.56
CA LEU A 326 -23.31 -10.81 -1.39
C LEU A 326 -21.93 -10.73 -2.04
N ASP A 327 -21.84 -10.26 -3.29
CA ASP A 327 -20.57 -10.02 -3.98
C ASP A 327 -19.68 -9.04 -3.21
N ARG A 328 -20.24 -7.91 -2.74
CA ARG A 328 -19.48 -6.90 -1.98
C ARG A 328 -18.93 -7.45 -0.66
N ALA A 329 -19.70 -8.30 0.03
CA ALA A 329 -19.28 -9.01 1.23
C ALA A 329 -18.20 -10.06 0.89
N ALA A 330 -18.39 -10.85 -0.17
CA ALA A 330 -17.44 -11.85 -0.64
C ALA A 330 -16.09 -11.22 -1.02
N ARG A 331 -16.07 -10.13 -1.81
CA ARG A 331 -14.82 -9.39 -2.14
C ARG A 331 -14.09 -8.93 -0.88
N THR A 332 -14.82 -8.52 0.15
CA THR A 332 -14.25 -8.10 1.44
C THR A 332 -13.67 -9.27 2.23
N ALA A 333 -14.40 -10.40 2.31
CA ALA A 333 -13.94 -11.62 2.95
C ALA A 333 -12.72 -12.22 2.23
N MET A 334 -12.71 -12.24 0.89
CA MET A 334 -11.58 -12.68 0.09
C MET A 334 -10.36 -11.78 0.28
N ALA A 335 -10.55 -10.45 0.26
CA ALA A 335 -9.48 -9.49 0.50
C ALA A 335 -8.78 -9.75 1.84
N TRP A 336 -9.55 -9.87 2.91
CA TRP A 336 -9.01 -10.09 4.25
C TRP A 336 -8.39 -11.50 4.41
N GLY A 337 -9.07 -12.53 3.90
CA GLY A 337 -8.60 -13.91 3.99
C GLY A 337 -7.26 -14.11 3.27
N MET A 338 -7.13 -13.55 2.07
CA MET A 338 -5.88 -13.56 1.30
C MET A 338 -4.75 -12.77 1.99
N ILE A 339 -5.04 -11.62 2.61
CA ILE A 339 -4.02 -10.88 3.38
C ILE A 339 -3.44 -11.74 4.51
N LEU A 340 -4.29 -12.38 5.33
CA LEU A 340 -3.82 -13.24 6.41
C LEU A 340 -3.04 -14.46 5.91
N ALA A 341 -3.52 -15.12 4.85
CA ALA A 341 -2.83 -16.27 4.26
C ALA A 341 -1.46 -15.88 3.66
N LEU A 342 -1.41 -14.79 2.90
CA LEU A 342 -0.18 -14.31 2.26
C LEU A 342 0.82 -13.75 3.28
N PHE A 343 0.36 -13.10 4.36
CA PHE A 343 1.23 -12.69 5.46
C PHE A 343 1.84 -13.89 6.21
N HIS A 344 1.07 -14.96 6.43
CA HIS A 344 1.61 -16.19 7.00
C HIS A 344 2.66 -16.85 6.08
N ILE A 345 2.39 -16.93 4.77
CA ILE A 345 3.36 -17.45 3.78
C ILE A 345 4.63 -16.59 3.74
N ALA A 346 4.48 -15.27 3.81
CA ALA A 346 5.59 -14.34 3.76
C ALA A 346 6.52 -14.46 4.97
N GLU A 347 5.96 -14.68 6.17
CA GLU A 347 6.75 -14.91 7.40
C GLU A 347 7.39 -16.30 7.44
N THR A 348 6.66 -17.34 7.04
CA THR A 348 7.13 -18.73 7.19
C THR A 348 7.97 -19.27 6.02
N ARG A 349 7.78 -18.77 4.80
CA ARG A 349 8.42 -19.32 3.58
C ARG A 349 9.24 -18.29 2.81
N TRP A 350 8.79 -17.03 2.75
CA TRP A 350 9.50 -15.99 1.99
C TRP A 350 10.37 -15.07 2.86
N ASN A 351 10.55 -15.35 4.15
CA ASN A 351 11.37 -14.50 5.02
C ASN A 351 12.89 -14.77 4.90
N HIS A 352 13.38 -14.89 3.66
CA HIS A 352 14.78 -15.10 3.31
C HIS A 352 15.29 -14.01 2.34
N ASP A 353 16.58 -13.68 2.41
CA ASP A 353 17.20 -12.75 1.47
C ASP A 353 17.63 -13.47 0.17
N HIS A 354 17.73 -12.70 -0.91
CA HIS A 354 18.28 -13.14 -2.19
C HIS A 354 18.85 -11.93 -2.94
N ARG A 355 19.90 -12.14 -3.74
CA ARG A 355 20.55 -11.10 -4.56
C ARG A 355 19.60 -10.25 -5.40
N LEU A 356 18.50 -10.84 -5.89
CA LEU A 356 17.49 -10.11 -6.68
C LEU A 356 16.49 -9.31 -5.84
N ARG A 357 16.31 -9.60 -4.54
CA ARG A 357 15.30 -8.94 -3.71
C ARG A 357 15.54 -7.43 -3.63
N LYS A 358 16.77 -6.98 -3.33
CA LYS A 358 17.09 -5.55 -3.22
C LYS A 358 16.79 -4.77 -4.51
N PRO A 359 17.32 -5.14 -5.69
CA PRO A 359 17.02 -4.41 -6.93
C PRO A 359 15.55 -4.50 -7.35
N LEU A 360 14.87 -5.64 -7.17
CA LEU A 360 13.43 -5.75 -7.46
C LEU A 360 12.59 -4.87 -6.51
N ALA A 361 12.90 -4.88 -5.21
CA ALA A 361 12.24 -4.04 -4.21
C ALA A 361 12.42 -2.53 -4.47
N GLU A 362 13.57 -2.14 -5.01
CA GLU A 362 13.86 -0.76 -5.44
C GLU A 362 13.10 -0.41 -6.74
N ALA A 363 13.00 -1.34 -7.68
CA ALA A 363 12.35 -1.16 -8.98
C ALA A 363 10.80 -1.11 -8.93
N VAL A 364 10.15 -1.68 -7.92
CA VAL A 364 8.66 -1.72 -7.80
C VAL A 364 8.01 -0.35 -8.04
N PHE A 365 8.51 0.70 -7.42
CA PHE A 365 7.86 2.01 -7.46
C PHE A 365 8.14 2.78 -8.76
N PRO A 366 9.36 2.80 -9.32
CA PRO A 366 9.59 3.20 -10.70
C PRO A 366 8.70 2.47 -11.71
N PHE A 367 8.57 1.13 -11.60
CA PHE A 367 7.73 0.33 -12.48
C PHE A 367 6.25 0.74 -12.34
N TYR A 368 5.77 0.96 -11.12
CA TYR A 368 4.42 1.46 -10.87
C TYR A 368 4.09 2.76 -11.60
N ILE A 369 5.03 3.71 -11.60
CA ILE A 369 4.81 5.02 -12.21
C ILE A 369 4.66 4.94 -13.74
N VAL A 370 5.33 4.00 -14.42
CA VAL A 370 5.37 3.94 -15.89
C VAL A 370 4.70 2.74 -16.55
N HIS A 371 4.30 1.70 -15.79
CA HIS A 371 3.73 0.49 -16.40
C HIS A 371 2.43 0.76 -17.16
N HIS A 372 1.54 1.57 -16.60
CA HIS A 372 0.22 1.77 -17.17
C HIS A 372 0.24 2.68 -18.41
N PRO A 373 0.98 3.81 -18.45
CA PRO A 373 1.13 4.60 -19.67
C PRO A 373 1.83 3.78 -20.77
N ALA A 374 2.79 2.93 -20.40
CA ALA A 374 3.45 2.04 -21.35
C ALA A 374 2.45 1.03 -21.96
N ILE A 375 1.64 0.34 -21.15
CA ILE A 375 0.60 -0.58 -21.64
C ILE A 375 -0.37 0.15 -22.59
N VAL A 376 -0.87 1.32 -22.18
CA VAL A 376 -1.86 2.08 -22.95
C VAL A 376 -1.30 2.56 -24.29
N LEU A 377 -0.09 3.13 -24.31
CA LEU A 377 0.54 3.60 -25.55
C LEU A 377 0.94 2.43 -26.46
N ILE A 378 1.48 1.34 -25.92
CA ILE A 378 1.86 0.17 -26.72
C ILE A 378 0.61 -0.44 -27.37
N ALA A 379 -0.49 -0.60 -26.62
CA ALA A 379 -1.76 -1.06 -27.16
C ALA A 379 -2.30 -0.11 -28.25
N TRP A 380 -2.32 1.20 -27.99
CA TRP A 380 -2.85 2.19 -28.93
C TRP A 380 -2.12 2.16 -30.28
N TYR A 381 -0.78 2.09 -30.25
CA TYR A 381 0.01 2.01 -31.47
C TYR A 381 0.11 0.59 -32.06
N SER A 382 -0.28 -0.47 -31.34
CA SER A 382 -0.37 -1.82 -31.90
C SER A 382 -1.69 -2.11 -32.62
N LEU A 383 -2.79 -1.42 -32.28
CA LEU A 383 -4.11 -1.63 -32.89
C LEU A 383 -4.10 -1.63 -34.44
N PRO A 384 -3.45 -0.68 -35.14
CA PRO A 384 -3.45 -0.65 -36.61
C PRO A 384 -2.57 -1.74 -37.25
N LEU A 385 -1.71 -2.42 -36.47
CA LEU A 385 -0.77 -3.41 -36.99
C LEU A 385 -1.41 -4.78 -37.25
N GLY A 386 -2.66 -5.01 -36.79
CA GLY A 386 -3.38 -6.26 -37.03
C GLY A 386 -2.70 -7.52 -36.47
N LEU A 387 -1.92 -7.37 -35.38
CA LEU A 387 -1.17 -8.47 -34.78
C LEU A 387 -2.09 -9.58 -34.27
N SER A 388 -1.61 -10.82 -34.31
CA SER A 388 -2.31 -11.93 -33.65
C SER A 388 -2.26 -11.78 -32.12
N ALA A 389 -3.29 -12.25 -31.42
CA ALA A 389 -3.39 -12.10 -29.97
C ALA A 389 -2.12 -12.54 -29.17
N PRO A 390 -1.43 -13.66 -29.51
CA PRO A 390 -0.17 -14.01 -28.84
C PRO A 390 0.97 -13.03 -29.12
N ALA A 391 1.05 -12.47 -30.33
CA ALA A 391 2.07 -11.49 -30.70
C ALA A 391 1.81 -10.15 -30.02
N GLU A 392 0.56 -9.70 -29.96
CA GLU A 392 0.17 -8.49 -29.23
C GLU A 392 0.37 -8.63 -27.72
N PHE A 393 0.06 -9.80 -27.13
CA PHE A 393 0.35 -10.08 -25.73
C PHE A 393 1.86 -10.07 -25.45
N ALA A 394 2.67 -10.70 -26.31
CA ALA A 394 4.12 -10.69 -26.19
C ALA A 394 4.71 -9.27 -26.33
N LEU A 395 4.17 -8.44 -27.23
CA LEU A 395 4.54 -7.04 -27.40
C LEU A 395 4.18 -6.21 -26.16
N LEU A 396 2.97 -6.35 -25.62
CA LEU A 396 2.54 -5.66 -24.41
C LEU A 396 3.38 -6.06 -23.20
N LEU A 397 3.64 -7.35 -23.00
CA LEU A 397 4.44 -7.85 -21.90
C LEU A 397 5.93 -7.45 -22.01
N GLY A 398 6.54 -7.71 -23.16
CA GLY A 398 7.94 -7.41 -23.43
C GLY A 398 8.22 -5.91 -23.47
N GLY A 399 7.38 -5.14 -24.18
CA GLY A 399 7.49 -3.69 -24.30
C GLY A 399 7.28 -2.98 -22.96
N THR A 400 6.23 -3.32 -22.20
CA THR A 400 6.02 -2.76 -20.86
C THR A 400 7.17 -3.12 -19.92
N GLY A 401 7.67 -4.36 -19.97
CA GLY A 401 8.84 -4.79 -19.22
C GLY A 401 10.10 -4.00 -19.57
N ALA A 402 10.33 -3.76 -20.86
CA ALA A 402 11.46 -2.98 -21.36
C ALA A 402 11.38 -1.50 -20.95
N VAL A 403 10.22 -0.85 -21.09
CA VAL A 403 10.01 0.55 -20.65
C VAL A 403 10.22 0.67 -19.14
N CYS A 404 9.61 -0.20 -18.34
CA CYS A 404 9.81 -0.25 -16.89
C CYS A 404 11.30 -0.41 -16.51
N ALA A 405 12.00 -1.37 -17.14
CA ALA A 405 13.41 -1.63 -16.89
C ALA A 405 14.30 -0.44 -17.31
N ALA A 406 14.04 0.16 -18.47
CA ALA A 406 14.76 1.34 -18.96
C ALA A 406 14.57 2.53 -18.00
N THR A 407 13.33 2.86 -17.62
CA THR A 407 13.04 3.93 -16.64
C THR A 407 13.79 3.72 -15.33
N TYR A 408 13.77 2.50 -14.78
CA TYR A 408 14.51 2.19 -13.55
C TYR A 408 16.03 2.33 -13.73
N LEU A 409 16.61 1.78 -14.80
CA LEU A 409 18.06 1.80 -15.02
C LEU A 409 18.58 3.23 -15.31
N ILE A 410 17.85 4.01 -16.10
CA ILE A 410 18.18 5.41 -16.42
C ILE A 410 18.03 6.28 -15.16
N GLY A 411 16.86 6.23 -14.50
CA GLY A 411 16.59 7.03 -13.32
C GLY A 411 17.45 6.64 -12.10
N ARG A 412 17.98 5.41 -12.03
CA ARG A 412 18.96 5.01 -11.02
C ARG A 412 20.33 5.66 -11.26
N ARG A 413 20.76 5.81 -12.52
CA ARG A 413 22.04 6.40 -12.93
C ARG A 413 22.06 7.93 -12.83
N ILE A 414 20.95 8.58 -13.16
CA ILE A 414 20.86 10.05 -13.22
C ILE A 414 20.34 10.61 -11.89
N ALA A 415 21.22 11.26 -11.12
CA ALA A 415 20.94 11.65 -9.72
C ALA A 415 19.67 12.50 -9.54
N TRP A 416 19.40 13.44 -10.46
CA TRP A 416 18.23 14.33 -10.39
C TRP A 416 16.91 13.65 -10.78
N LEU A 417 16.94 12.56 -11.56
CA LEU A 417 15.74 11.77 -11.89
C LEU A 417 15.29 10.87 -10.74
N ARG A 418 16.20 10.49 -9.83
CA ARG A 418 15.90 9.56 -8.71
C ARG A 418 14.62 9.92 -7.93
N PRO A 419 14.37 11.17 -7.50
CA PRO A 419 13.17 11.51 -6.74
C PRO A 419 11.89 11.44 -7.58
N LEU A 420 11.96 11.71 -8.89
CA LEU A 420 10.81 11.67 -9.80
C LEU A 420 10.28 10.24 -9.98
N ILE A 421 11.16 9.24 -9.88
CA ILE A 421 10.81 7.82 -9.85
C ILE A 421 10.80 7.24 -8.42
N GLY A 422 10.74 8.08 -7.38
CA GLY A 422 10.62 7.70 -5.97
C GLY A 422 11.83 6.99 -5.34
N LEU A 423 12.97 6.95 -6.03
CA LEU A 423 14.22 6.50 -5.46
C LEU A 423 14.80 7.55 -4.51
N SER A 424 15.39 7.08 -3.41
CA SER A 424 16.10 7.98 -2.48
C SER A 424 17.33 8.58 -3.18
N GLN A 425 17.60 9.86 -2.92
CA GLN A 425 18.86 10.49 -3.31
C GLN A 425 20.05 9.66 -2.82
N VAL A 426 21.08 9.57 -3.66
CA VAL A 426 22.39 9.12 -3.19
C VAL A 426 22.91 10.25 -2.31
N ARG A 427 23.04 10.01 -1.00
CA ARG A 427 23.82 10.94 -0.16
C ARG A 427 25.25 10.89 -0.70
N PRO A 428 25.92 12.03 -0.95
CA PRO A 428 27.36 12.02 -1.13
C PRO A 428 27.96 11.28 0.06
N GLU A 429 28.81 10.29 -0.20
CA GLU A 429 29.61 9.71 0.87
C GLU A 429 30.54 10.82 1.34
N THR A 430 30.32 11.31 2.56
CA THR A 430 31.28 12.22 3.19
C THR A 430 32.62 11.48 3.24
N PRO A 431 33.69 11.99 2.61
CA PRO A 431 34.95 11.25 2.52
C PRO A 431 35.43 10.86 3.92
N ALA A 432 35.72 9.57 4.12
CA ALA A 432 36.09 9.02 5.43
C ALA A 432 37.36 9.65 6.05
N ALA A 433 38.10 10.45 5.29
CA ALA A 433 39.19 11.30 5.77
C ALA A 433 38.70 12.38 6.77
N ALA A 434 37.52 12.98 6.55
CA ALA A 434 37.01 14.08 7.38
C ALA A 434 36.63 13.64 8.82
N GLN A 435 36.37 12.35 9.04
CA GLN A 435 36.12 11.80 10.38
C GLN A 435 37.39 11.35 11.11
N ARG A 436 38.55 11.30 10.44
CA ARG A 436 39.83 10.98 11.09
C ARG A 436 40.58 12.23 11.56
N GLY A 437 40.42 13.37 10.87
CA GLY A 437 41.00 14.65 11.30
C GLY A 437 40.51 15.08 12.69
N ALA A 438 39.18 15.07 12.90
CA ALA A 438 38.56 15.53 14.14
C ALA A 438 38.79 14.63 15.38
N VAL A 439 39.47 13.49 15.23
CA VAL A 439 39.89 12.63 16.36
C VAL A 439 41.40 12.76 16.61
N GLY A 440 42.21 12.93 15.56
CA GLY A 440 43.64 13.17 15.72
C GLY A 440 43.98 14.54 16.34
N GLU A 441 43.12 15.54 16.16
CA GLU A 441 43.34 16.89 16.71
C GLU A 441 43.05 16.96 18.22
N SER A 442 42.05 16.23 18.73
CA SER A 442 41.76 16.17 20.17
C SER A 442 42.82 15.42 20.99
N ASP A 443 43.42 14.36 20.41
CA ASP A 443 44.42 13.56 21.12
C ASP A 443 45.75 14.33 21.29
N GLY A 444 46.07 15.24 20.36
CA GLY A 444 47.22 16.15 20.46
C GLY A 444 47.07 17.24 21.53
N GLU A 445 45.88 17.84 21.64
CA GLU A 445 45.58 18.83 22.68
C GLU A 445 45.58 18.20 24.09
N VAL A 446 45.08 16.97 24.23
CA VAL A 446 45.10 16.23 25.50
C VAL A 446 46.52 15.84 25.91
N ALA A 447 47.38 15.44 24.97
CA ALA A 447 48.80 15.16 25.27
C ALA A 447 49.55 16.41 25.78
N ALA A 448 49.30 17.58 25.18
CA ALA A 448 49.88 18.84 25.62
C ALA A 448 49.39 19.29 27.01
N ALA A 449 48.14 18.96 27.39
CA ALA A 449 47.57 19.30 28.69
C ALA A 449 48.06 18.40 29.86
N ILE A 450 48.63 17.22 29.58
CA ILE A 450 49.03 16.24 30.61
C ILE A 450 50.55 16.31 30.95
N GLY A 451 51.34 17.08 30.20
CA GLY A 451 52.72 17.40 30.59
C GLY A 451 53.68 16.20 30.61
N LEU A 452 53.46 15.22 29.72
CA LEU A 452 54.39 14.10 29.52
C LEU A 452 55.57 14.54 28.64
N ASP A 453 56.54 15.20 29.27
CA ASP A 453 57.83 15.48 28.64
C ASP A 453 58.62 14.18 28.40
N THR A 454 59.26 14.09 27.25
CA THR A 454 59.91 12.88 26.74
C THR A 454 61.41 12.88 27.05
N GLN A 455 61.81 12.56 28.29
CA GLN A 455 63.20 12.24 28.61
C GLN A 455 63.37 11.01 29.53
N HIS A 456 64.19 10.06 29.03
CA HIS A 456 64.77 8.87 29.67
C HIS A 456 64.39 8.49 31.12
N ARG A 457 63.57 7.44 31.29
CA ARG A 457 64.09 6.11 31.68
C ARG A 457 63.11 4.98 31.38
#